data_AF-A0A081P4D1-F1
#
_entry.id   AF-A0A081P4D1-F1
#
_cell.length_a   1.000
_cell.length_b   1.000
_cell.length_c   1.000
_cell.angle_alpha   90.00
_cell.angle_beta   90.00
_cell.angle_gamma   90.00
#
_symmetry.space_group_name_H-M   'P 1'
#
loop_
_entity.id
_entity.type
_entity.pdbx_description
1 polymer ?
#
loop_
_entity_poly.entity_id
_entity_poly.type
_entity_poly.pdbx_seq_one_letter_code
_entity_poly.pdbx_strand_id
1 'polypeptide(L)'
;MPVQAALRHIQKEVGDNAKDKMYAYVGGQLMKFIRENPDKAPLFTAPGKSINGSFEAMRKVAEKVRVGNTAALDPDEGMAIVLEYYGIKQEKPAPARETVDVGLSVDLDELLL
;
A
#
# COMPACT_ATOMS: atom_id res chain seq x y z
N MET A 1 2.49 -12.05 -22.98
CA MET A 1 3.02 -10.70 -23.26
C MET A 1 2.59 -9.60 -22.26
N PRO A 2 1.36 -9.59 -21.69
CA PRO A 2 0.92 -8.50 -20.79
C PRO A 2 1.82 -8.25 -19.58
N VAL A 3 2.28 -9.31 -18.91
CA VAL A 3 3.18 -9.24 -17.75
C VAL A 3 4.48 -8.48 -18.09
N GLN A 4 5.14 -8.81 -19.21
CA GLN A 4 6.38 -8.14 -19.58
C GLN A 4 6.17 -6.66 -19.94
N ALA A 5 5.04 -6.33 -20.58
CA ALA A 5 4.70 -4.94 -20.90
C ALA A 5 4.49 -4.12 -19.61
N ALA A 6 3.74 -4.65 -18.65
CA ALA A 6 3.53 -4.03 -17.36
C ALA A 6 4.83 -3.85 -16.56
N LEU A 7 5.68 -4.89 -16.50
CA LEU A 7 6.97 -4.80 -15.82
C LEU A 7 7.88 -3.75 -16.47
N ARG A 8 7.95 -3.70 -17.81
CA ARG A 8 8.74 -2.68 -18.52
C ARG A 8 8.20 -1.28 -18.29
N HIS A 9 6.88 -1.11 -18.25
CA HIS A 9 6.22 0.16 -17.96
C HIS A 9 6.63 0.69 -16.58
N ILE A 10 6.45 -0.12 -15.54
CA ILE A 10 6.84 0.24 -14.16
C ILE A 10 8.36 0.46 -14.03
N GLN A 11 9.17 -0.42 -14.65
CA GLN A 11 10.63 -0.27 -14.63
C GLN A 11 11.10 1.03 -15.29
N LYS A 12 10.44 1.44 -16.39
CA LYS A 12 10.73 2.72 -17.04
C LYS A 12 10.43 3.89 -16.11
N GLU A 13 9.27 3.91 -15.46
CA GLU A 13 8.92 4.98 -14.52
C GLU A 13 9.91 5.06 -13.34
N VAL A 14 10.37 3.92 -12.82
CA VAL A 14 11.42 3.88 -11.79
C VAL A 14 12.74 4.43 -12.32
N GLY A 15 13.13 4.06 -13.54
CA GLY A 15 14.36 4.54 -14.17
C GLY A 15 14.36 6.05 -14.44
N ASP A 16 13.23 6.58 -14.92
CA ASP A 16 13.03 8.01 -15.15
C ASP A 16 13.11 8.82 -13.84
N ASN A 17 12.88 8.17 -12.69
CA ASN A 17 12.87 8.78 -11.36
C ASN A 17 13.89 8.13 -10.41
N ALA A 18 15.04 7.67 -10.93
CA ALA A 18 15.97 6.80 -10.19
C ALA A 18 16.55 7.37 -8.88
N LYS A 19 16.46 8.69 -8.65
CA LYS A 19 16.90 9.34 -7.40
C LYS A 19 15.83 9.36 -6.32
N ASP A 20 14.57 9.09 -6.67
CA ASP A 20 13.44 9.12 -5.76
C ASP A 20 13.22 7.74 -5.12
N LYS A 21 13.40 7.69 -3.80
CA LYS A 21 13.22 6.47 -3.01
C LYS A 21 11.78 5.98 -2.99
N MET A 22 10.80 6.87 -3.10
CA MET A 22 9.38 6.49 -3.17
C MET A 22 9.08 5.76 -4.47
N TYR A 23 9.62 6.25 -5.59
CA TYR A 23 9.50 5.55 -6.89
C TYR A 23 10.15 4.17 -6.84
N ALA A 24 11.36 4.06 -6.29
CA ALA A 24 12.05 2.78 -6.16
C ALA A 24 11.26 1.78 -5.30
N TYR A 25 10.74 2.23 -4.15
CA TYR A 25 9.98 1.38 -3.23
C TYR A 25 8.65 0.93 -3.85
N VAL A 26 7.80 1.86 -4.28
CA VAL A 26 6.49 1.52 -4.82
C VAL A 26 6.60 0.79 -6.16
N GLY A 27 7.56 1.17 -7.02
CA GLY A 27 7.84 0.41 -8.24
C GLY A 27 8.25 -1.03 -7.95
N GLY A 28 9.09 -1.26 -6.93
CA GLY A 28 9.43 -2.61 -6.45
C GLY A 28 8.21 -3.41 -6.03
N GLN A 29 7.34 -2.82 -5.21
CA GLN A 29 6.10 -3.45 -4.74
C GLN A 29 5.14 -3.77 -5.89
N LEU A 30 4.96 -2.85 -6.84
CA LEU A 30 4.11 -3.08 -8.01
C LEU A 30 4.67 -4.18 -8.92
N MET A 31 5.99 -4.20 -9.16
CA MET A 31 6.62 -5.27 -9.94
C MET A 31 6.49 -6.64 -9.26
N LYS A 32 6.59 -6.70 -7.93
CA LYS A 32 6.32 -7.93 -7.17
C LYS A 32 4.86 -8.36 -7.38
N PHE A 33 3.92 -7.44 -7.17
CA PHE A 33 2.48 -7.69 -7.34
C PHE A 33 2.15 -8.23 -8.74
N ILE A 34 2.71 -7.64 -9.81
CA ILE A 34 2.49 -8.07 -11.20
C ILE A 34 2.98 -9.51 -11.43
N ARG A 35 4.10 -9.92 -10.82
CA ARG A 35 4.62 -11.29 -10.94
C ARG A 35 3.74 -12.31 -10.22
N GLU A 36 3.19 -11.93 -9.07
CA GLU A 36 2.30 -12.77 -8.27
C GLU A 36 0.88 -12.83 -8.84
N ASN A 37 0.45 -11.80 -9.57
CA ASN A 37 -0.92 -11.64 -10.10
C ASN A 37 -0.88 -11.34 -11.62
N PRO A 38 -0.43 -12.30 -12.45
CA PRO A 38 -0.23 -12.07 -13.88
C PRO A 38 -1.51 -11.72 -14.65
N ASP A 39 -2.68 -12.11 -14.14
CA ASP A 39 -4.01 -11.76 -14.68
C ASP A 39 -4.32 -10.26 -14.55
N LYS A 40 -3.73 -9.58 -13.56
CA LYS A 40 -3.90 -8.14 -13.31
C LYS A 40 -2.93 -7.27 -14.11
N ALA A 41 -1.91 -7.85 -14.75
CA ALA A 41 -0.89 -7.10 -15.48
C ALA A 41 -1.43 -6.05 -16.49
N PRO A 42 -2.50 -6.31 -17.27
CA PRO A 42 -3.02 -5.31 -18.22
C PRO A 42 -3.48 -3.99 -17.57
N LEU A 43 -3.84 -4.01 -16.28
CA LEU A 43 -4.31 -2.83 -15.56
C LEU A 43 -3.22 -1.79 -15.36
N PHE A 44 -1.96 -2.21 -15.33
CA PHE A 44 -0.81 -1.32 -15.12
C PHE A 44 -0.41 -0.53 -16.36
N THR A 45 -0.83 -0.99 -17.54
CA THR A 45 -0.59 -0.30 -18.82
C THR A 45 -1.83 0.43 -19.34
N ALA A 46 -2.91 0.49 -18.55
CA ALA A 46 -4.12 1.18 -18.96
C ALA A 46 -3.85 2.69 -19.12
N PRO A 47 -4.55 3.39 -20.05
CA PRO A 47 -4.36 4.80 -20.27
C PRO A 47 -4.48 5.62 -18.98
N GLY A 48 -3.49 6.50 -18.76
CA GLY A 48 -3.46 7.39 -17.60
C GLY A 48 -3.01 6.75 -16.29
N LYS A 49 -2.54 5.49 -16.29
CA LYS A 49 -1.95 4.85 -15.10
C LYS A 49 -0.45 5.13 -14.99
N SER A 50 -0.03 5.57 -13.81
CA SER A 50 1.38 5.82 -13.46
C SER A 50 1.62 5.68 -11.95
N ILE A 51 2.89 5.51 -11.57
CA ILE A 51 3.33 5.54 -10.18
C ILE A 51 2.98 6.90 -9.55
N ASN A 52 3.25 8.01 -10.27
CA ASN A 52 2.88 9.35 -9.79
C ASN A 52 1.38 9.48 -9.54
N GLY A 53 0.55 8.92 -10.42
CA GLY A 53 -0.90 8.93 -10.25
C GLY A 53 -1.35 8.17 -9.01
N SER A 54 -0.66 7.09 -8.65
CA SER A 54 -0.91 6.39 -7.37
C SER A 54 -0.49 7.21 -6.15
N PHE A 55 0.58 8.02 -6.24
CA PHE A 55 0.97 8.94 -5.17
C PHE A 55 -0.07 10.06 -4.98
N GLU A 56 -0.61 10.59 -6.07
CA GLU A 56 -1.70 11.57 -6.03
C GLU A 56 -2.97 10.99 -5.38
N ALA A 57 -3.28 9.72 -5.64
CA ALA A 57 -4.38 9.02 -4.97
C ALA A 57 -4.11 8.87 -3.47
N MET A 58 -2.89 8.46 -3.09
CA MET A 58 -2.47 8.34 -1.69
C MET A 58 -2.51 9.68 -0.96
N ARG A 59 -2.03 10.77 -1.59
CA ARG A 59 -2.09 12.12 -1.04
C ARG A 59 -3.51 12.53 -0.69
N LYS A 60 -4.48 12.31 -1.60
CA LYS A 60 -5.90 12.65 -1.38
C LYS A 60 -6.53 11.90 -0.20
N VAL A 61 -6.05 10.69 0.11
CA VAL A 61 -6.50 9.96 1.29
C VAL A 61 -5.82 10.51 2.54
N ALA A 62 -4.50 10.70 2.50
CA ALA A 62 -3.71 11.26 3.59
C ALA A 62 -4.22 12.65 4.04
N GLU A 63 -4.65 13.49 3.10
CA GLU A 63 -5.24 14.81 3.37
C GLU A 63 -6.47 14.77 4.28
N LYS A 64 -7.23 13.65 4.29
CA LYS A 64 -8.44 13.50 5.11
C LYS A 64 -8.15 13.21 6.58
N VAL A 65 -7.01 12.59 6.87
CA VAL A 65 -6.59 12.20 8.22
C VAL A 65 -5.45 13.07 8.75
N ARG A 66 -5.06 14.10 7.99
CA ARG A 66 -3.95 14.98 8.29
C ARG A 66 -4.21 15.77 9.58
N VAL A 67 -3.22 15.75 10.48
CA VAL A 67 -3.17 16.61 11.67
C VAL A 67 -2.05 17.62 11.47
N GLY A 68 -2.42 18.90 11.34
CA GLY A 68 -1.48 19.96 10.97
C GLY A 68 -0.90 19.74 9.56
N ASN A 69 0.42 19.51 9.48
CA ASN A 69 1.14 19.25 8.23
C ASN A 69 1.53 17.77 8.05
N THR A 70 1.07 16.89 8.93
CA THR A 70 1.50 15.48 8.95
C THR A 70 0.30 14.56 8.80
N ALA A 71 0.44 13.52 7.99
CA ALA A 71 -0.47 12.40 7.92
C ALA A 71 0.35 11.12 7.98
N ALA A 72 -0.15 10.13 8.71
CA ALA A 72 0.41 8.79 8.73
C ALA A 72 -0.64 7.84 8.13
N LEU A 73 -0.18 6.97 7.23
CA LEU A 73 -0.97 5.87 6.71
C LEU A 73 -0.26 4.58 7.10
N ASP A 74 -1.04 3.56 7.44
CA ASP A 74 -0.50 2.22 7.60
C ASP A 74 0.10 1.71 6.26
N PRO A 75 1.20 0.95 6.26
CA PRO A 75 1.79 0.45 5.02
C PRO A 75 0.82 -0.36 4.14
N ASP A 76 -0.04 -1.19 4.74
CA ASP A 76 -1.02 -2.00 4.01
C ASP A 76 -2.13 -1.11 3.43
N GLU A 77 -2.59 -0.12 4.20
CA GLU A 77 -3.54 0.89 3.71
C GLU A 77 -2.96 1.68 2.54
N GLY A 78 -1.70 2.13 2.65
CA GLY A 78 -1.00 2.84 1.59
C GLY A 78 -0.91 2.01 0.31
N MET A 79 -0.54 0.73 0.40
CA MET A 79 -0.47 -0.15 -0.75
C MET A 79 -1.85 -0.48 -1.33
N ALA A 80 -2.88 -0.61 -0.49
CA ALA A 80 -4.26 -0.81 -0.95
C ALA A 80 -4.75 0.37 -1.80
N ILE A 81 -4.45 1.61 -1.39
CA ILE A 81 -4.79 2.82 -2.17
C ILE A 81 -4.06 2.84 -3.51
N VAL A 82 -2.77 2.45 -3.52
CA VAL A 82 -1.98 2.35 -4.76
C VAL A 82 -2.62 1.34 -5.72
N LEU A 83 -3.00 0.16 -5.24
CA LEU A 83 -3.62 -0.88 -6.08
C LEU A 83 -5.03 -0.50 -6.52
N GLU A 84 -5.81 0.16 -5.66
CA GLU A 84 -7.13 0.68 -6.00
C GLU A 84 -7.04 1.72 -7.13
N TYR A 85 -5.99 2.55 -7.14
CA TYR A 85 -5.73 3.45 -8.26
C TYR A 85 -5.56 2.69 -9.58
N TYR A 86 -5.01 1.48 -9.59
CA TYR A 86 -4.96 0.62 -10.80
C TYR A 86 -6.26 -0.17 -11.07
N GLY A 87 -7.31 0.03 -10.27
CA GLY A 87 -8.59 -0.68 -10.40
C GLY A 87 -8.61 -2.05 -9.72
N ILE A 88 -7.65 -2.31 -8.83
CA ILE A 88 -7.53 -3.56 -8.09
C ILE A 88 -8.05 -3.33 -6.67
N LYS A 89 -9.24 -3.84 -6.39
CA LYS A 89 -9.80 -3.80 -5.04
C LYS A 89 -9.21 -4.95 -4.24
N GLN A 90 -8.52 -4.62 -3.16
CA GLN A 90 -8.23 -5.60 -2.12
C GLN A 90 -9.42 -5.67 -1.18
N GLU A 91 -9.79 -6.88 -0.74
CA GLU A 91 -10.66 -7.01 0.41
C GLU A 91 -9.93 -6.33 1.57
N LYS A 92 -10.53 -5.28 2.14
CA LYS A 92 -9.95 -4.60 3.30
C LYS A 92 -9.61 -5.69 4.33
N PRO A 93 -8.36 -5.78 4.80
CA PRO A 93 -8.08 -6.54 5.99
C PRO A 93 -9.07 -6.08 7.05
N ALA A 94 -9.79 -7.02 7.68
CA ALA A 94 -10.60 -6.68 8.84
C ALA A 94 -9.70 -5.89 9.80
N PRO A 95 -10.19 -4.81 10.44
CA PRO A 95 -9.37 -4.07 11.39
C PRO A 95 -8.78 -5.09 12.33
N ALA A 96 -7.44 -5.13 12.41
CA ALA A 96 -6.77 -5.97 13.37
C ALA A 96 -7.36 -5.58 14.72
N ARG A 97 -8.23 -6.44 15.26
CA ARG A 97 -8.51 -6.41 16.68
C ARG A 97 -7.15 -6.74 17.27
N GLU A 98 -6.45 -5.72 17.73
CA GLU A 98 -5.45 -5.92 18.77
C GLU A 98 -6.20 -6.63 19.89
N THR A 99 -6.10 -7.96 19.93
CA THR A 99 -6.23 -8.67 21.18
C THR A 99 -5.03 -8.19 21.97
N VAL A 100 -5.21 -7.09 22.69
CA VAL A 100 -4.37 -6.78 23.83
C VAL A 100 -4.65 -7.93 24.79
N ASP A 101 -3.85 -8.98 24.68
CA ASP A 101 -3.73 -9.97 25.74
C ASP A 101 -2.99 -9.27 26.88
N VAL A 102 -3.74 -8.41 27.58
CA VAL A 102 -3.34 -8.00 28.93
C VAL A 102 -3.50 -9.26 29.75
N GLY A 103 -2.41 -10.03 29.84
CA GLY A 103 -2.20 -11.09 30.81
C GLY A 103 -2.20 -10.52 32.22
N LEU A 104 -3.32 -9.95 32.65
CA LEU A 104 -3.64 -9.61 34.02
C LEU A 104 -4.31 -10.84 34.64
N SER A 105 -3.53 -11.89 34.88
CA SER A 105 -3.85 -12.83 35.94
C SER A 105 -3.46 -12.15 37.26
N VAL A 106 -4.28 -11.20 37.71
CA VAL A 106 -4.21 -10.73 39.09
C VAL A 106 -5.20 -11.59 39.84
N ASP A 107 -4.68 -12.56 40.61
CA ASP A 107 -5.48 -13.31 41.55
C ASP A 107 -6.04 -12.33 42.59
N LEU A 108 -7.36 -12.29 42.73
CA LEU A 108 -8.07 -11.42 43.69
C LEU A 108 -7.63 -11.64 45.14
N ASP A 109 -6.96 -12.75 45.42
CA ASP A 109 -6.44 -13.11 46.74
C ASP A 109 -5.20 -12.30 47.15
N GLU A 110 -4.47 -11.65 46.22
CA GLU A 110 -3.34 -10.76 46.57
C GLU A 110 -3.77 -9.32 46.90
N LEU A 111 -5.03 -8.93 46.63
CA LEU A 111 -5.53 -7.56 46.85
C LEU A 111 -6.19 -7.34 48.23
N LEU A 112 -6.28 -8.37 49.06
CA LEU A 112 -6.96 -8.35 50.36
C LEU A 112 -6.06 -8.65 51.57
N LEU A 113 -4.73 -8.54 51.43
CA LEU A 113 -3.77 -8.66 52.54
C LEU A 113 -3.28 -7.30 53.05
#